data_AF-A0A932M2B5-F1
#
_entry.id   AF-A0A932M2B5-F1
#
_cell.length_a   1.000
_cell.length_b   1.000
_cell.length_c   1.000
_cell.angle_alpha   90.00
_cell.angle_beta   90.00
_cell.angle_gamma   90.00
#
_symmetry.space_group_name_H-M   'P 1'
#
loop_
_entity.id
_entity.type
_entity.pdbx_description
1 polymer ?
#
loop_
_entity_poly.entity_id
_entity_poly.type
_entity_poly.pdbx_seq_one_letter_code
_entity_poly.pdbx_strand_id
1 'polypeptide(L)'
;MVEEKNRFVAMRDGVRLACDIYRPDAPGRKFPALLSTSLYGKDVQKVTDERRPLSPRHGNGGQEAGDTRFFVSRGYVHVVAGARGAGDSEGIRAGSSMRGSITSGGDT
;
A
#
# COMPACT_ATOMS: atom_id res chain seq x y z
N MET A 1 -2.05 2.12 18.57
CA MET A 1 -2.76 2.53 17.34
C MET A 1 -3.56 1.35 16.84
N VAL A 2 -4.68 1.57 16.16
CA VAL A 2 -5.43 0.51 15.48
C VAL A 2 -4.87 0.36 14.06
N GLU A 3 -4.63 -0.88 13.65
CA GLU A 3 -4.18 -1.25 12.31
C GLU A 3 -5.24 -2.13 11.63
N GLU A 4 -5.61 -1.77 10.41
CA GLU A 4 -6.55 -2.52 9.59
C GLU A 4 -5.90 -2.78 8.24
N LYS A 5 -5.48 -4.03 8.01
CA LYS A 5 -4.80 -4.44 6.77
C LYS A 5 -5.77 -4.82 5.66
N ASN A 6 -5.31 -4.69 4.42
CA ASN A 6 -5.98 -5.23 3.23
C ASN A 6 -7.46 -4.84 3.14
N ARG A 7 -7.75 -3.56 3.45
CA ARG A 7 -9.04 -2.96 3.15
C ARG A 7 -9.13 -2.71 1.66
N PHE A 8 -10.03 -3.44 1.00
CA PHE A 8 -10.22 -3.34 -0.44
C PHE A 8 -11.15 -2.18 -0.80
N VAL A 9 -10.70 -1.31 -1.70
CA VAL A 9 -11.46 -0.18 -2.23
C VAL A 9 -11.78 -0.46 -3.70
N ALA A 10 -13.06 -0.51 -4.05
CA ALA A 10 -13.51 -0.71 -5.43
C ALA A 10 -13.31 0.56 -6.26
N MET A 11 -12.63 0.42 -7.40
CA MET A 11 -12.44 1.48 -8.37
C MET A 11 -13.57 1.52 -9.39
N ARG A 12 -13.64 2.58 -10.20
CA ARG A 12 -14.68 2.79 -11.23
C ARG A 12 -14.81 1.64 -12.23
N ASP A 13 -13.74 0.88 -12.44
CA ASP A 13 -13.64 -0.23 -13.38
C ASP A 13 -13.77 -1.60 -12.70
N GLY A 14 -14.24 -1.64 -11.46
CA GLY A 14 -14.47 -2.88 -10.70
C GLY A 14 -13.23 -3.47 -10.03
N VAL A 15 -12.02 -3.04 -10.43
CA VAL A 15 -10.77 -3.48 -9.80
C VAL A 15 -10.69 -2.98 -8.36
N ARG A 16 -10.21 -3.84 -7.46
CA ARG A 16 -10.04 -3.52 -6.04
C ARG A 16 -8.59 -3.22 -5.70
N LEU A 17 -8.35 -2.06 -5.09
CA LEU A 17 -7.04 -1.70 -4.54
C LEU A 17 -6.99 -2.07 -3.06
N ALA A 18 -5.87 -2.65 -2.63
CA ALA A 18 -5.63 -2.99 -1.24
C ALA A 18 -4.99 -1.81 -0.49
N CYS A 19 -5.57 -1.45 0.65
CA CYS A 19 -5.08 -0.38 1.51
C CYS A 19 -4.88 -0.87 2.93
N ASP A 20 -3.85 -0.37 3.61
CA ASP A 20 -3.70 -0.50 5.05
C ASP A 20 -4.08 0.84 5.71
N ILE A 21 -4.85 0.78 6.79
CA ILE A 21 -5.33 1.95 7.53
C ILE A 21 -4.77 1.90 8.95
N TYR A 22 -4.08 2.97 9.34
CA TYR A 22 -3.52 3.16 10.67
C TYR A 22 -4.16 4.37 11.31
N ARG A 23 -4.76 4.21 12.49
CA ARG A 23 -5.48 5.30 13.15
C ARG A 23 -5.26 5.35 14.66
N PRO A 24 -5.46 6.52 15.29
CA PRO A 24 -5.45 6.62 16.75
C PRO A 24 -6.47 5.66 17.35
N ASP A 25 -6.11 5.05 18.49
CA ASP A 25 -7.03 4.20 19.24
C ASP A 25 -7.94 5.06 20.11
N ALA A 26 -8.91 5.70 19.45
CA ALA A 26 -9.87 6.59 20.06
C ALA A 26 -11.23 6.44 19.35
N PRO A 27 -12.02 5.40 19.71
CA PRO A 27 -13.32 5.14 19.10
C PRO A 27 -14.25 6.35 19.12
N GLY A 28 -15.04 6.53 18.06
CA GLY A 28 -16.01 7.63 17.94
C GLY A 28 -15.43 9.01 17.60
N ARG A 29 -14.10 9.19 17.68
CA ARG A 29 -13.45 10.45 17.27
C ARG A 29 -13.09 10.43 15.79
N LYS A 30 -13.28 11.57 15.13
CA LYS A 30 -12.83 11.81 13.75
C LYS A 30 -11.45 12.44 13.74
N PHE A 31 -10.65 12.06 12.77
CA PHE A 31 -9.29 12.54 12.56
C PHE A 31 -9.07 12.81 11.06
N PRO A 32 -8.25 13.81 10.69
CA PRO A 32 -7.85 14.01 9.30
C PRO A 32 -7.11 12.79 8.75
N ALA A 33 -7.37 12.44 7.49
CA ALA A 33 -6.73 11.32 6.81
C ALA A 33 -5.61 11.81 5.86
N LEU A 34 -4.46 11.17 5.94
CA LEU A 34 -3.33 11.32 5.02
C LEU A 34 -3.25 10.05 4.17
N LEU A 35 -3.42 10.20 2.86
CA LEU A 35 -3.26 9.12 1.89
C LEU A 35 -1.85 9.14 1.33
N SER A 36 -1.18 7.99 1.39
CA SER A 36 0.10 7.74 0.77
C SER A 36 -0.02 6.56 -0.20
N THR A 37 0.71 6.65 -1.30
CA THR A 37 0.84 5.57 -2.28
C THR A 37 2.31 5.47 -2.70
N SER A 38 2.76 4.27 -3.05
CA SER A 38 4.12 4.02 -3.53
C SER A 38 4.09 3.03 -4.68
N LEU A 39 5.04 3.17 -5.60
CA LEU A 39 5.28 2.21 -6.67
C LEU A 39 5.82 0.87 -6.17
N TYR A 40 6.40 0.84 -4.97
CA TYR A 40 7.06 -0.34 -4.39
C TYR A 40 6.12 -1.21 -3.55
N GLY A 41 4.83 -0.90 -3.53
CA GLY A 41 3.81 -1.64 -2.79
C GLY A 41 3.69 -1.19 -1.33
N LYS A 42 2.52 -1.41 -0.73
CA LYS A 42 2.20 -0.92 0.61
C LYS A 42 3.00 -1.58 1.73
N ASP A 43 3.34 -2.86 1.57
CA ASP A 43 3.95 -3.65 2.66
C ASP A 43 5.39 -3.24 2.93
N VAL A 44 6.10 -2.80 1.89
CA VAL A 44 7.46 -2.31 2.10
C VAL A 44 7.43 -0.98 2.85
N GLN A 45 6.38 -0.16 2.76
CA GLN A 45 6.30 1.19 3.34
C GLN A 45 6.30 1.26 4.88
N LYS A 46 6.41 0.10 5.55
CA LYS A 46 6.44 0.03 7.00
C LYS A 46 7.80 0.45 7.52
N VAL A 47 7.86 1.66 8.07
CA VAL A 47 9.03 2.14 8.81
C VAL A 47 9.10 1.40 10.14
N THR A 48 10.12 0.55 10.30
CA THR A 48 10.46 -0.13 11.56
C THR A 48 11.06 0.85 12.56
N ASP A 49 11.05 0.51 13.87
CA ASP A 49 11.69 1.36 14.90
C ASP A 49 13.20 1.52 14.69
N GLU A 50 13.79 0.54 14.01
CA GLU A 50 15.19 0.56 13.65
C GLU A 50 15.39 1.52 12.47
N ARG A 51 16.00 2.68 12.74
CA ARG A 51 16.41 3.66 11.72
C ARG A 51 17.64 3.19 10.93
N ARG A 52 17.71 1.90 10.62
CA ARG A 52 18.74 1.32 9.74
C ARG A 52 18.17 1.12 8.33
N PRO A 53 19.03 1.04 7.31
CA PRO A 53 18.62 0.58 6.00
C PRO A 53 17.89 -0.76 6.06
N LEU A 54 16.68 -0.85 5.52
CA LEU A 54 15.95 -2.11 5.29
C LEU A 54 16.69 -2.98 4.25
N SER A 55 17.42 -2.35 3.34
CA SER A 55 18.35 -3.02 2.42
C SER A 55 19.76 -2.46 2.58
N PRO A 56 20.78 -3.30 2.82
CA PRO A 56 22.17 -2.86 2.84
C PRO A 56 22.65 -2.26 1.51
N ARG A 57 22.06 -2.69 0.38
CA ARG A 57 22.41 -2.21 -0.96
C ARG A 57 21.57 -1.00 -1.39
N HIS A 58 20.28 -0.99 -1.06
CA HIS A 58 19.33 -0.01 -1.61
C HIS A 58 18.87 1.04 -0.59
N GLY A 59 19.38 1.00 0.64
CA GLY A 59 18.98 1.94 1.67
C GLY A 59 17.50 1.79 2.04
N ASN A 60 16.89 2.92 2.39
CA ASN A 60 15.44 3.07 2.60
C ASN A 60 14.77 3.79 1.42
N GLY A 61 15.39 3.80 0.23
CA GLY A 61 14.88 4.58 -0.92
C GLY A 61 13.48 4.17 -1.40
N GLY A 62 13.04 2.94 -1.12
CA GLY A 62 11.67 2.50 -1.41
C GLY A 62 10.62 2.90 -0.38
N GLN A 63 11.00 3.58 0.71
CA GLN A 63 10.09 4.11 1.74
C GLN A 63 9.64 5.52 1.38
N GLU A 64 8.47 5.63 0.78
CA GLU A 64 7.93 6.89 0.23
C GLU A 64 6.65 7.34 0.94
N ALA A 65 6.02 6.46 1.72
CA ALA A 65 4.76 6.75 2.40
C ALA A 65 4.91 7.56 3.70
N GLY A 66 6.13 7.82 4.15
CA GLY A 66 6.41 8.49 5.42
C GLY A 66 6.22 7.61 6.66
N ASP A 67 6.48 8.18 7.84
CA ASP A 67 6.44 7.47 9.11
C ASP A 67 5.01 7.43 9.69
N THR A 68 4.39 6.26 9.64
CA THR A 68 3.05 6.01 10.19
C THR A 68 2.95 6.34 11.67
N ARG A 69 3.96 6.00 12.49
CA ARG A 69 3.92 6.26 13.93
C ARG A 69 3.98 7.76 14.20
N PHE A 70 4.77 8.50 13.41
CA PHE A 70 4.86 9.95 13.51
C PHE A 70 3.49 10.62 13.26
N PHE A 71 2.77 10.20 12.22
CA PHE A 71 1.45 10.76 11.90
C PHE A 71 0.37 10.35 12.90
N VAL A 72 0.27 9.05 13.22
CA VAL A 72 -0.78 8.54 14.10
C VAL A 72 -0.66 9.07 15.52
N SER A 73 0.57 9.23 16.03
CA SER A 73 0.81 9.86 17.34
C SER A 73 0.36 11.33 17.43
N ARG A 74 0.15 12.01 16.28
CA ARG A 74 -0.32 13.40 16.18
C ARG A 74 -1.80 13.53 15.85
N GLY A 75 -2.55 12.43 15.88
CA GLY A 75 -3.99 12.46 15.61
C GLY A 75 -4.34 12.49 14.13
N TYR A 76 -3.52 11.90 13.26
CA TYR A 76 -3.86 11.66 11.87
C TYR A 76 -4.20 10.18 11.64
N VAL A 77 -5.11 9.90 10.72
CA VAL A 77 -5.24 8.57 10.10
C VAL A 77 -4.24 8.52 8.95
N HIS A 78 -3.35 7.53 8.94
CA HIS A 78 -2.45 7.31 7.82
C HIS A 78 -2.97 6.12 7.01
N VAL A 79 -3.24 6.35 5.72
CA VAL A 79 -3.71 5.34 4.78
C VAL A 79 -2.60 5.06 3.78
N VAL A 80 -2.14 3.82 3.71
CA VAL A 80 -1.13 3.39 2.74
C VAL A 80 -1.80 2.51 1.70
N ALA A 81 -1.99 3.04 0.50
CA ALA A 81 -2.67 2.37 -0.60
C ALA A 81 -1.67 1.76 -1.59
N GLY A 82 -1.88 0.48 -1.91
CA GLY A 82 -1.20 -0.18 -3.02
C GLY A 82 -1.65 0.41 -4.35
N ALA A 83 -0.69 0.69 -5.23
CA ALA A 83 -1.00 1.01 -6.62
C ALA A 83 -1.63 -0.20 -7.33
N ARG A 84 -2.41 0.05 -8.38
CA ARG A 84 -2.99 -0.99 -9.23
C ARG A 84 -1.93 -1.97 -9.74
N GLY A 85 -2.20 -3.27 -9.63
CA GLY A 85 -1.27 -4.34 -9.99
C GLY A 85 -0.02 -4.41 -9.10
N ALA A 86 -0.05 -3.84 -7.89
CA ALA A 86 1.02 -3.92 -6.91
C ALA A 86 0.56 -4.64 -5.63
N GLY A 87 1.35 -5.62 -5.19
CA GLY A 87 1.05 -6.43 -4.00
C GLY A 87 -0.33 -7.07 -4.12
N ASP A 88 -1.15 -6.90 -3.09
CA ASP A 88 -2.52 -7.42 -3.01
C ASP A 88 -3.54 -6.62 -3.86
N SER A 89 -3.13 -5.55 -4.54
CA SER A 89 -4.05 -4.78 -5.40
C SER A 89 -4.23 -5.45 -6.75
N GLU A 90 -5.49 -5.57 -7.17
CA GLU A 90 -5.87 -6.17 -8.43
C GLU A 90 -5.47 -5.29 -9.64
N GLY A 91 -5.65 -5.83 -10.85
CA GLY A 91 -5.43 -5.14 -12.12
C GLY A 91 -3.97 -5.18 -12.60
N ILE A 92 -3.68 -4.36 -13.61
CA ILE A 92 -2.37 -4.33 -14.29
C ILE A 92 -1.72 -2.95 -14.05
N ARG A 93 -0.41 -2.94 -13.78
CA ARG A 93 0.36 -1.70 -13.59
C ARG A 93 0.46 -0.95 -14.92
N ALA A 94 0.23 0.36 -14.91
CA ALA A 94 0.44 1.18 -16.10
C ALA A 94 1.90 1.08 -16.56
N GLY A 95 2.13 0.82 -17.85
CA GLY A 95 3.47 0.62 -18.41
C GLY A 95 4.02 -0.81 -18.30
N SER A 96 3.37 -1.72 -17.56
CA SER A 96 3.68 -3.15 -17.71
C SER A 96 2.99 -3.67 -18.97
N SER A 97 3.73 -3.77 -20.07
CA SER A 97 3.25 -4.48 -21.25
C SER A 97 3.15 -5.97 -20.88
N MET A 98 1.94 -6.53 -20.90
CA MET A 98 1.81 -7.97 -21.04
C MET A 98 2.22 -8.30 -22.48
N ARG A 99 3.50 -8.62 -22.69
CA ARG A 99 3.93 -9.21 -23.96
C ARG A 99 3.47 -10.67 -23.93
N GLY A 100 2.33 -10.93 -24.56
CA GLY A 100 1.83 -12.26 -24.86
C GLY A 100 1.01 -12.89 -23.73
N SER A 101 -0.31 -12.96 -23.95
CA SER A 101 -1.10 -14.08 -23.45
C SER A 101 -0.52 -15.36 -24.06
N ILE A 102 0.05 -16.25 -23.26
CA ILE A 102 0.05 -17.67 -23.63
C ILE A 102 -1.39 -18.10 -23.39
N THR A 103 -2.20 -18.04 -24.43
CA THR A 103 -3.37 -18.92 -24.52
C THR A 103 -2.80 -20.32 -24.59
N SER A 104 -2.87 -21.08 -23.50
CA SER A 104 -2.77 -22.53 -23.59
C SER A 104 -4.01 -23.01 -24.35
N GLY A 105 -3.93 -22.98 -25.68
CA GLY A 105 -4.82 -23.75 -26.53
C GLY A 105 -4.51 -25.21 -26.29
N GLY A 106 -5.40 -25.87 -25.54
CA GLY A 106 -5.49 -27.32 -25.48
C GLY A 106 -6.77 -27.75 -26.17
N ASP A 107 -6.72 -27.81 -27.50
CA ASP A 107 -7.58 -28.69 -28.29
C ASP A 107 -6.77 -29.98 -28.50
N THR A 108 -7.14 -31.02 -27.75
CA THR A 108 -7.31 -32.43 -28.16
C THR A 108 -7.72 -33.23 -26.93
#